data_AF-A0A4Q5SYG8-F1
#
_entry.id   AF-A0A4Q5SYG8-F1
#
_cell.length_a   1.000
_cell.length_b   1.000
_cell.length_c   1.000
_cell.angle_alpha   90.00
_cell.angle_beta   90.00
_cell.angle_gamma   90.00
#
_symmetry.space_group_name_H-M   'P 1'
#
loop_
_entity.id
_entity.type
_entity.pdbx_description
1 polymer ?
#
loop_
_entity_poly.entity_id
_entity_poly.type
_entity_poly.pdbx_seq_one_letter_code
_entity_poly.pdbx_strand_id
1 'polypeptide(L)'
;MGLPPDLAEAWQRTWSEAQYRARLQRCFSAGIPEQKVCGALRSGPMAGCRDSHIADAARLLLWLCGQPPHRVSYGRLRAVTGLSDSGNNKLLASLRKKGLIRWKSAQVYEVADAGAVLLESLLDP
;
A
#
# COMPACT_ATOMS: atom_id res chain seq x y z
N MET A 1 -14.39 7.59 -35.48
CA MET A 1 -15.52 7.75 -34.56
C MET A 1 -14.98 7.67 -33.14
N GLY A 2 -15.24 8.67 -32.30
CA GLY A 2 -14.85 8.64 -30.89
C GLY A 2 -15.80 7.78 -30.07
N LEU A 3 -15.35 7.33 -28.90
CA LEU A 3 -16.24 6.69 -27.92
C LEU A 3 -17.29 7.71 -27.43
N PRO A 4 -18.54 7.30 -27.19
CA PRO A 4 -19.49 8.05 -26.38
C PRO A 4 -18.86 8.54 -25.06
N PRO A 5 -19.23 9.72 -24.52
CA PRO A 5 -18.56 10.31 -23.36
C PRO A 5 -18.55 9.43 -22.10
N ASP A 6 -19.63 8.72 -21.83
CA ASP A 6 -19.76 7.75 -20.73
C ASP A 6 -18.80 6.57 -20.90
N LEU A 7 -18.68 6.04 -22.11
CA LEU A 7 -17.73 4.98 -22.44
C LEU A 7 -16.28 5.48 -22.38
N ALA A 8 -16.00 6.71 -22.78
CA ALA A 8 -14.68 7.32 -22.65
C ALA A 8 -14.28 7.48 -21.17
N GLU A 9 -15.20 7.90 -20.31
CA GLU A 9 -14.95 8.02 -18.88
C GLU A 9 -14.74 6.64 -18.22
N ALA A 10 -15.59 5.67 -18.52
CA ALA A 10 -15.46 4.30 -18.03
C ALA A 10 -14.12 3.66 -18.48
N TRP A 11 -13.72 3.90 -19.73
CA TRP A 11 -12.43 3.47 -20.26
C TRP A 11 -11.27 4.10 -19.51
N GLN A 12 -11.28 5.43 -19.33
CA GLN A 12 -10.21 6.14 -18.63
C GLN A 12 -10.03 5.66 -17.19
N ARG A 13 -11.13 5.42 -16.47
CA ARG A 13 -11.11 4.87 -15.10
C ARG A 13 -10.51 3.47 -15.07
N THR A 14 -10.95 2.60 -15.98
CA THR A 14 -10.46 1.22 -16.08
C THR A 14 -8.98 1.18 -16.41
N TRP A 15 -8.55 1.98 -17.38
CA TRP A 15 -7.17 2.09 -17.79
C TRP A 15 -6.26 2.61 -16.66
N SER A 16 -6.71 3.65 -15.96
CA SER A 16 -5.97 4.23 -14.84
C SER A 16 -5.81 3.24 -13.68
N GLU A 17 -6.85 2.46 -13.35
CA GLU A 17 -6.76 1.40 -12.34
C GLU A 17 -5.82 0.27 -12.80
N ALA A 18 -5.86 -0.13 -14.08
CA ALA A 18 -4.96 -1.14 -14.63
C ALA A 18 -3.49 -0.70 -14.58
N GLN A 19 -3.20 0.54 -14.94
CA GLN A 19 -1.87 1.14 -14.82
C GLN A 19 -1.40 1.16 -13.36
N TYR A 20 -2.28 1.58 -12.44
CA TYR A 20 -1.97 1.57 -11.01
C TYR A 20 -1.65 0.17 -10.47
N ARG A 21 -2.40 -0.85 -10.91
CA ARG A 21 -2.14 -2.24 -10.54
C ARG A 21 -0.80 -2.74 -11.09
N ALA A 22 -0.49 -2.41 -12.34
CA ALA A 22 0.79 -2.76 -12.95
C ALA A 22 1.96 -2.13 -12.20
N ARG A 23 1.82 -0.88 -11.72
CA ARG A 23 2.81 -0.22 -10.86
C ARG A 23 3.09 -1.03 -9.58
N LEU A 24 2.05 -1.37 -8.83
CA LEU A 24 2.18 -2.17 -7.60
C LEU A 24 2.76 -3.56 -7.86
N GLN A 25 2.32 -4.23 -8.93
CA GLN A 25 2.84 -5.54 -9.28
C GLN A 25 4.35 -5.51 -9.57
N ARG A 26 4.87 -4.44 -10.21
CA ARG A 26 6.32 -4.27 -10.41
C ARG A 26 7.07 -4.14 -9.09
N CYS A 27 6.57 -3.32 -8.17
CA CYS A 27 7.13 -3.19 -6.82
C CYS A 27 7.18 -4.52 -6.07
N PHE A 28 6.10 -5.30 -6.15
CA PHE A 28 6.06 -6.63 -5.53
C PHE A 28 7.04 -7.61 -6.19
N SER A 29 7.03 -7.70 -7.52
CA SER A 29 7.90 -8.59 -8.28
C SER A 29 9.39 -8.27 -8.11
N ALA A 30 9.74 -7.02 -7.83
CA ALA A 30 11.12 -6.62 -7.56
C ALA A 30 11.65 -7.12 -6.20
N GLY A 31 10.78 -7.60 -5.30
CA GLY A 31 11.20 -8.16 -4.02
C GLY A 31 11.93 -7.15 -3.13
N ILE A 32 11.42 -5.91 -3.06
CA ILE A 32 12.05 -4.82 -2.29
C ILE A 32 12.30 -5.28 -0.84
N PRO A 33 13.55 -5.25 -0.34
CA PRO A 33 13.86 -5.66 1.02
C PRO A 33 13.14 -4.80 2.06
N GLU A 34 12.60 -5.43 3.12
CA GLU A 34 11.92 -4.73 4.22
C GLU A 34 12.79 -3.61 4.80
N GLN A 35 14.10 -3.82 4.91
CA GLN A 35 15.05 -2.85 5.44
C GLN A 35 15.14 -1.58 4.57
N LYS A 36 15.06 -1.70 3.23
CA LYS A 36 15.02 -0.54 2.33
C LYS A 36 13.74 0.27 2.56
N VAL A 37 12.60 -0.41 2.69
CA VAL A 37 11.32 0.24 2.99
C VAL A 37 11.34 0.92 4.36
N CYS A 38 11.86 0.26 5.39
CA CYS A 38 12.04 0.85 6.72
C CYS A 38 12.88 2.12 6.68
N GLY A 39 14.00 2.11 5.93
CA GLY A 39 14.85 3.28 5.73
C GLY A 39 14.08 4.46 5.11
N ALA A 40 13.33 4.21 4.03
CA ALA A 40 12.54 5.23 3.36
C ALA A 40 11.38 5.78 4.23
N LEU A 41 10.71 4.91 4.98
CA LEU A 41 9.67 5.32 5.92
C LEU A 41 10.25 6.20 7.03
N ARG A 42 11.42 5.82 7.57
CA ARG A 42 12.12 6.57 8.63
C ARG A 42 12.56 7.95 8.17
N SER A 43 13.07 8.08 6.94
CA SER A 43 13.54 9.36 6.39
C SER A 43 12.42 10.24 5.84
N GLY A 44 11.23 9.69 5.60
CA GLY A 44 10.10 10.43 5.03
C GLY A 44 8.84 10.38 5.92
N PRO A 45 7.78 9.67 5.49
CA PRO A 45 6.44 9.83 6.05
C PRO A 45 6.30 9.38 7.50
N MET A 46 7.24 8.60 8.03
CA MET A 46 7.25 8.10 9.42
C MET A 46 8.45 8.61 10.22
N ALA A 47 9.06 9.73 9.85
CA ALA A 47 10.08 10.40 10.65
C ALA A 47 9.61 10.61 12.11
N GLY A 48 10.48 10.28 13.07
CA GLY A 48 10.19 10.34 14.51
C GLY A 48 9.33 9.19 15.07
N CYS A 49 8.91 8.23 14.24
CA CYS A 49 8.25 7.01 14.74
C CYS A 49 9.25 6.02 15.35
N ARG A 50 8.77 5.15 16.24
CA ARG A 50 9.56 4.04 16.79
C ARG A 50 9.87 3.02 15.69
N ASP A 51 11.03 2.38 15.79
CA ASP A 51 11.49 1.38 14.82
C ASP A 51 10.52 0.21 14.66
N SER A 52 9.90 -0.26 15.75
CA SER A 52 8.87 -1.31 15.67
C SER A 52 7.69 -0.89 14.81
N HIS A 53 7.19 0.34 14.94
CA HIS A 53 6.08 0.84 14.13
C HIS A 53 6.47 0.98 12.66
N ILE A 54 7.72 1.32 12.37
CA ILE A 54 8.25 1.42 11.02
C ILE A 54 8.33 0.03 10.39
N ALA A 55 8.82 -0.97 11.12
CA ALA A 55 8.86 -2.36 10.66
C ALA A 55 7.45 -2.92 10.41
N ASP A 56 6.50 -2.67 11.30
CA ASP A 56 5.10 -3.08 11.12
C ASP A 56 4.48 -2.45 9.85
N ALA A 57 4.77 -1.17 9.61
CA ALA A 57 4.33 -0.45 8.43
C ALA A 57 4.97 -0.99 7.14
N ALA A 58 6.27 -1.27 7.15
CA ALA A 58 6.99 -1.81 6.01
C ALA A 58 6.43 -3.18 5.60
N ARG A 59 6.26 -4.09 6.57
CA ARG A 59 5.66 -5.42 6.35
C ARG A 59 4.26 -5.31 5.76
N LEU A 60 3.42 -4.44 6.32
CA LEU A 60 2.07 -4.23 5.83
C LEU A 60 2.05 -3.66 4.40
N LEU A 61 2.90 -2.69 4.08
CA LEU A 61 2.99 -2.11 2.74
C LEU A 61 3.45 -3.12 1.70
N LEU A 62 4.51 -3.88 1.96
CA LEU A 62 5.00 -4.93 1.07
C LEU A 62 3.93 -6.02 0.85
N TRP A 63 3.24 -6.42 1.93
CA TRP A 63 2.15 -7.39 1.84
C TRP A 63 0.96 -6.89 1.01
N LEU A 64 0.52 -5.63 1.22
CA LEU A 64 -0.56 -5.02 0.44
C LEU A 64 -0.18 -4.81 -1.02
N CYS A 65 1.11 -4.55 -1.30
CA CYS A 65 1.62 -4.34 -2.64
C CYS A 65 1.48 -5.59 -3.53
N GLY A 66 1.66 -6.77 -2.94
CA GLY A 66 1.60 -8.05 -3.65
C GLY A 66 0.22 -8.66 -3.89
N GLN A 67 -0.85 -7.96 -3.54
CA GLN A 67 -2.19 -8.53 -3.62
C GLN A 67 -3.22 -7.56 -4.22
N PRO A 68 -4.20 -8.08 -4.99
CA PRO A 68 -5.34 -7.28 -5.40
C PRO A 68 -6.17 -6.90 -4.16
N PRO A 69 -6.97 -5.80 -4.22
CA PRO A 69 -7.81 -5.40 -3.11
C PRO A 69 -8.83 -6.49 -2.84
N HIS A 70 -8.72 -7.08 -1.66
CA HIS A 70 -9.66 -8.07 -1.18
C HIS A 70 -9.92 -7.84 0.29
N ARG A 71 -10.96 -8.50 0.79
CA ARG A 71 -11.30 -8.41 2.21
C ARG A 71 -10.21 -9.06 3.05
N VAL A 72 -9.62 -8.28 3.93
CA VAL A 72 -8.57 -8.72 4.83
C VAL A 72 -9.17 -9.08 6.19
N SER A 73 -9.04 -10.35 6.59
CA SER A 73 -9.41 -10.75 7.94
C SER A 73 -8.39 -10.23 8.97
N TYR A 74 -8.85 -9.99 10.20
CA TYR A 74 -7.94 -9.60 11.29
C TYR A 74 -6.86 -10.66 11.53
N GLY A 75 -7.19 -11.95 11.40
CA GLY A 75 -6.21 -13.04 11.50
C GLY A 75 -5.05 -12.91 10.49
N ARG A 76 -5.33 -12.50 9.25
CA ARG A 76 -4.28 -12.21 8.25
C ARG A 76 -3.44 -11.00 8.63
N LEU A 77 -4.05 -9.92 9.13
CA LEU A 77 -3.29 -8.76 9.60
C LEU A 77 -2.36 -9.10 10.77
N ARG A 78 -2.82 -9.94 11.71
CA ARG A 78 -1.98 -10.43 12.80
C ARG A 78 -0.82 -11.27 12.29
N ALA A 79 -1.04 -12.13 11.30
CA ALA A 79 0.03 -12.95 10.72
C ALA A 79 1.12 -12.11 10.04
N VAL A 80 0.75 -10.98 9.43
CA VAL A 80 1.69 -10.07 8.75
C VAL A 80 2.46 -9.18 9.73
N THR A 81 1.77 -8.62 10.72
CA THR A 81 2.33 -7.57 11.60
C THR A 81 2.77 -8.08 12.97
N GLY A 82 2.20 -9.20 13.45
CA GLY A 82 2.35 -9.67 14.83
C GLY A 82 1.54 -8.86 15.86
N LEU A 83 0.73 -7.88 15.43
CA LEU A 83 0.00 -6.99 16.33
C LEU A 83 -1.35 -7.57 16.76
N SER A 84 -1.88 -7.06 17.88
CA SER A 84 -3.29 -7.26 18.26
C SER A 84 -4.24 -6.54 17.29
N ASP A 85 -5.54 -6.80 17.37
CA ASP A 85 -6.52 -6.10 16.50
C ASP A 85 -6.53 -4.59 16.76
N SER A 86 -6.42 -4.18 18.03
CA SER A 86 -6.31 -2.77 18.41
C SER A 86 -5.02 -2.15 17.85
N GLY A 87 -3.90 -2.88 17.91
CA GLY A 87 -2.63 -2.45 17.30
C GLY A 87 -2.73 -2.29 15.79
N ASN A 88 -3.31 -3.28 15.10
CA ASN A 88 -3.58 -3.22 13.66
C ASN A 88 -4.48 -2.04 13.28
N ASN A 89 -5.54 -1.78 14.04
CA ASN A 89 -6.41 -0.64 13.80
C ASN A 89 -5.67 0.71 13.93
N LYS A 90 -4.79 0.85 14.93
CA LYS A 90 -3.94 2.04 15.09
C LYS A 90 -2.93 2.19 13.95
N LEU A 91 -2.30 1.08 13.53
CA LEU A 91 -1.39 1.06 12.40
C LEU A 91 -2.11 1.50 11.12
N LEU A 92 -3.23 0.87 10.78
CA LEU A 92 -4.06 1.19 9.61
C LEU A 92 -4.50 2.65 9.63
N ALA A 93 -4.98 3.16 10.77
CA ALA A 93 -5.37 4.55 10.90
C ALA A 93 -4.19 5.52 10.68
N SER A 94 -3.02 5.20 11.22
CA SER A 94 -1.78 5.99 11.03
C SER A 94 -1.33 6.01 9.57
N LEU A 95 -1.27 4.86 8.91
CA LEU A 95 -0.86 4.75 7.51
C LEU A 95 -1.84 5.44 6.56
N ARG A 96 -3.15 5.38 6.85
CA ARG A 96 -4.16 6.14 6.12
C ARG A 96 -3.97 7.64 6.28
N LYS A 97 -3.76 8.12 7.52
CA LYS A 97 -3.51 9.54 7.80
C LYS A 97 -2.27 10.05 7.05
N LYS A 98 -1.27 9.19 6.84
CA LYS A 98 -0.04 9.49 6.10
C LYS A 98 -0.15 9.27 4.58
N GLY A 99 -1.32 8.86 4.07
CA GLY A 99 -1.53 8.62 2.64
C GLY A 99 -0.80 7.41 2.08
N LEU A 100 -0.30 6.50 2.92
CA LEU A 100 0.46 5.32 2.51
C LEU A 100 -0.45 4.16 2.08
N ILE A 101 -1.63 4.09 2.69
CA ILE A 101 -2.70 3.15 2.32
C ILE A 101 -4.04 3.87 2.19
N ARG A 102 -4.96 3.29 1.45
CA ARG A 102 -6.37 3.73 1.35
C ARG A 102 -7.33 2.63 1.76
N TRP A 103 -8.52 3.05 2.16
CA TRP A 103 -9.64 2.18 2.46
C TRP A 103 -10.60 2.21 1.27
N LYS A 104 -10.80 1.08 0.57
CA LYS A 104 -11.75 1.01 -0.57
C LYS A 104 -13.15 0.62 -0.13
N SER A 105 -13.28 -0.34 0.78
CA SER A 105 -14.55 -0.81 1.34
C SER A 105 -14.29 -1.63 2.61
N ALA A 106 -15.32 -2.10 3.32
CA ALA A 106 -15.17 -2.79 4.61
C ALA A 106 -14.05 -3.87 4.59
N GLN A 107 -12.99 -3.62 5.37
CA GLN A 107 -11.78 -4.46 5.46
C GLN A 107 -10.98 -4.65 4.15
N VAL A 108 -11.21 -3.82 3.14
CA VAL A 108 -10.44 -3.80 1.90
C VAL A 108 -9.49 -2.62 1.94
N TYR A 109 -8.21 -2.93 2.14
CA TYR A 109 -7.12 -1.97 2.19
C TYR A 109 -6.21 -2.15 0.98
N GLU A 110 -5.59 -1.07 0.58
CA GLU A 110 -4.70 -1.03 -0.57
C GLU A 110 -3.62 0.00 -0.33
N VAL A 111 -2.45 -0.18 -0.93
CA VAL A 111 -1.47 0.89 -1.05
C VAL A 111 -2.14 2.12 -1.70
N ALA A 112 -1.82 3.31 -1.21
CA ALA A 112 -2.27 4.57 -1.80
C ALA A 112 -1.14 5.19 -2.63
N ASP A 113 -1.41 6.26 -3.38
CA ASP A 113 -0.44 6.77 -4.35
C ASP A 113 0.89 7.20 -3.73
N ALA A 114 0.88 7.86 -2.56
CA ALA A 114 2.13 8.19 -1.85
C ALA A 114 2.91 6.95 -1.38
N GLY A 115 2.21 5.88 -1.01
CA GLY A 115 2.83 4.59 -0.70
C GLY A 115 3.42 3.92 -1.95
N ALA A 116 2.74 4.01 -3.09
CA ALA A 116 3.22 3.49 -4.36
C ALA A 116 4.47 4.23 -4.83
N VAL A 117 4.45 5.57 -4.82
CA VAL A 117 5.61 6.41 -5.16
C VAL A 117 6.81 6.09 -4.25
N LEU A 118 6.57 5.91 -2.95
CA LEU A 118 7.63 5.52 -2.02
C LEU A 118 8.24 4.17 -2.42
N LEU A 119 7.43 3.15 -2.70
CA LEU A 119 7.92 1.82 -3.09
C LEU A 119 8.62 1.86 -4.45
N GLU A 120 8.10 2.63 -5.41
CA GLU A 120 8.71 2.79 -6.74
C GLU A 120 10.08 3.46 -6.66
N SER A 121 10.28 4.40 -5.75
CA SER A 121 11.60 5.05 -5.55
C SER A 121 12.70 4.08 -5.06
N LEU A 122 12.33 2.86 -4.68
CA LEU A 122 13.22 1.82 -4.17
C LEU A 122 13.51 0.72 -5.20
N LEU A 123 12.98 0.84 -6.43
CA LEU A 123 13.15 -0.14 -7.50
C LEU A 123 14.53 -0.09 -8.16
N ASP A 124 15.23 1.04 -8.07
CA ASP A 124 16.59 1.21 -8.60
C ASP A 124 17.64 1.07 -7.46
N PRO A 125 18.84 0.52 -7.77
CA PRO A 125 19.83 0.06 -6.79
C PRO A 125 20.33 1.13 -5.81
#